data_AF-A0A4Q7AZN4-F1
#
_entry.id   AF-A0A4Q7AZN4-F1
#
_cell.length_a   1.000
_cell.length_b   1.000
_cell.length_c   1.000
_cell.angle_alpha   90.00
_cell.angle_beta   90.00
_cell.angle_gamma   90.00
#
_symmetry.space_group_name_H-M   'P 1'
#
loop_
_entity.id
_entity.type
_entity.pdbx_description
1 polymer ?
#
loop_
_entity_poly.entity_id
_entity_poly.type
_entity_poly.pdbx_seq_one_letter_code
_entity_poly.pdbx_strand_id
1 'polypeptide(L)'
;MINYSSQNGVGLMEVLVALLVLAIGVLGFVALQYRAVEASAESTYRVEGMSLARDFAERIRVNRGALEKYKSEVSDSSLQGSSDKNCTKEACTADEMADFDVAEIINKAQDKAIAINLIDCQGNNDGRSCIYAAWGETSPTNEADAGAGGCTNSTSYDPASTCLIMEVY
;
A
#
# COMPACT_ATOMS: atom_id res chain seq x y z
N MET A 1 66.10 14.20 46.66
CA MET A 1 65.72 13.18 45.66
C MET A 1 64.23 13.33 45.39
N ILE A 2 63.86 13.99 44.28
CA ILE A 2 62.48 14.01 43.77
C ILE A 2 62.61 13.82 42.27
N ASN A 3 62.18 12.65 41.77
CA ASN A 3 62.10 12.35 40.34
C ASN A 3 60.74 12.82 39.84
N TYR A 4 60.70 13.83 38.97
CA TYR A 4 59.49 14.19 38.24
C TYR A 4 59.35 13.26 37.03
N SER A 5 58.42 12.31 37.12
CA SER A 5 57.98 11.51 35.97
C SER A 5 57.26 12.42 34.97
N SER A 6 57.75 12.51 33.74
CA SER A 6 57.07 13.24 32.66
C SER A 6 55.79 12.47 32.27
N GLN A 7 54.65 13.15 32.33
CA GLN A 7 53.36 12.60 31.88
C GLN A 7 53.37 12.58 30.35
N ASN A 8 53.60 11.42 29.75
CA ASN A 8 53.44 11.24 28.30
C ASN A 8 51.94 11.26 27.98
N GLY A 9 51.44 12.42 27.58
CA GLY A 9 50.01 12.62 27.29
C GLY A 9 49.54 11.74 26.14
N VAL A 10 48.82 10.67 26.47
CA VAL A 10 48.11 9.79 25.52
C VAL A 10 46.61 10.10 25.39
N GLY A 11 46.05 10.95 26.27
CA GLY A 11 44.60 11.15 26.38
C GLY A 11 43.94 11.89 25.20
N LEU A 12 44.61 12.88 24.59
CA LEU A 12 43.94 13.70 23.56
C LEU A 12 43.72 12.93 22.25
N MET A 13 44.73 12.19 21.78
CA MET A 13 44.62 11.41 20.55
C MET A 13 43.66 10.22 20.72
N GLU A 14 43.67 9.58 21.89
CA GLU A 14 42.75 8.49 22.22
C GLU A 14 41.28 8.94 22.19
N VAL A 15 40.98 10.11 22.78
CA VAL A 15 39.62 10.69 22.73
C VAL A 15 39.22 11.07 21.31
N LEU A 16 40.12 11.64 20.51
CA LEU A 16 39.84 11.98 19.11
C LEU A 16 39.54 10.74 18.27
N VAL A 17 40.30 9.65 18.45
CA VAL A 17 40.05 8.38 17.76
C VAL A 17 38.74 7.74 18.25
N ALA A 18 38.47 7.76 19.56
CA ALA A 18 37.20 7.23 20.10
C ALA A 18 35.99 8.00 19.55
N LEU A 19 36.06 9.33 19.48
CA LEU A 19 35.00 10.16 18.88
C LEU A 19 34.84 9.90 17.38
N LEU A 20 35.95 9.69 16.65
CA LEU A 20 35.90 9.35 15.22
C LEU A 20 35.19 8.01 15.00
N VAL A 21 35.56 6.97 15.75
CA VAL A 21 34.93 5.64 15.66
C VAL A 21 33.44 5.72 16.04
N LEU A 22 33.11 6.46 17.10
CA LEU A 22 31.73 6.69 17.52
C LEU A 22 30.93 7.38 16.41
N ALA A 23 31.48 8.45 15.81
CA ALA A 23 30.80 9.18 14.75
C ALA A 23 30.47 8.27 13.55
N ILE A 24 31.43 7.45 13.11
CA ILE A 24 31.21 6.47 12.03
C ILE A 24 30.14 5.43 12.43
N GLY A 25 30.20 4.92 13.66
CA GLY A 25 29.22 3.97 14.18
C GLY A 25 27.80 4.53 14.20
N VAL A 26 27.62 5.77 14.65
CA VAL A 26 26.32 6.45 14.69
C VAL A 26 25.78 6.68 13.28
N LEU A 27 26.60 7.13 12.33
CA LEU A 27 26.18 7.32 10.93
C LEU A 27 25.73 5.99 10.29
N GLY A 28 26.46 4.90 10.55
CA GLY A 28 26.08 3.56 10.10
C GLY A 28 24.74 3.12 10.69
N PHE A 29 24.52 3.33 12.00
CA PHE A 29 23.26 3.01 12.66
C PHE A 29 22.07 3.84 12.14
N VAL A 30 22.26 5.13 11.87
CA VAL A 30 21.23 6.00 11.30
C VAL A 30 20.82 5.52 9.89
N ALA A 31 21.78 5.12 9.06
CA ALA A 31 21.48 4.59 7.73
C ALA A 31 20.64 3.29 7.80
N LEU A 32 20.94 2.40 8.74
CA LEU A 32 20.14 1.20 8.97
C LEU A 32 18.75 1.52 9.50
N GLN A 33 18.62 2.47 10.43
CA GLN A 33 17.32 2.92 10.93
C GLN A 33 16.45 3.49 9.81
N TYR A 34 17.02 4.28 8.89
CA TYR A 34 16.27 4.83 7.76
C TYR A 34 15.66 3.72 6.89
N ARG A 35 16.46 2.71 6.54
CA ARG A 35 15.98 1.54 5.78
C ARG A 35 14.94 0.73 6.55
N ALA A 36 15.09 0.60 7.87
CA ALA A 36 14.12 -0.09 8.69
C ALA A 36 12.76 0.63 8.72
N VAL A 37 12.75 1.97 8.76
CA VAL A 37 11.51 2.77 8.69
C VAL A 37 10.84 2.62 7.34
N GLU A 38 11.60 2.72 6.24
CA GLU A 38 11.10 2.53 4.88
C GLU A 38 10.44 1.15 4.71
N ALA A 39 11.13 0.07 5.13
CA ALA A 39 10.59 -1.28 5.08
C ALA A 39 9.35 -1.48 5.97
N SER A 40 9.31 -0.82 7.13
CA SER A 40 8.15 -0.89 8.04
C SER A 40 6.93 -0.18 7.47
N ALA A 41 7.12 0.98 6.83
CA ALA A 41 6.05 1.71 6.16
C ALA A 41 5.48 0.89 5.00
N GLU A 42 6.35 0.34 4.15
CA GLU A 42 5.96 -0.55 3.04
C GLU A 42 5.20 -1.79 3.53
N SER A 43 5.66 -2.43 4.61
CA SER A 43 4.95 -3.56 5.22
C SER A 43 3.56 -3.17 5.73
N THR A 44 3.40 -1.95 6.24
CA THR A 44 2.10 -1.45 6.73
C THR A 44 1.13 -1.30 5.58
N TYR A 45 1.53 -0.65 4.48
CA TYR A 45 0.68 -0.52 3.29
C TYR A 45 0.25 -1.87 2.72
N ARG A 46 1.16 -2.85 2.68
CA ARG A 46 0.82 -4.21 2.21
C ARG A 46 -0.24 -4.89 3.07
N VAL A 47 -0.13 -4.79 4.40
CA VAL A 47 -1.11 -5.38 5.32
C VAL A 47 -2.46 -4.68 5.18
N GLU A 48 -2.45 -3.34 5.15
CA GLU A 48 -3.66 -2.54 5.05
C GLU A 48 -4.38 -2.76 3.72
N GLY A 49 -3.64 -2.76 2.60
CA GLY A 49 -4.20 -3.01 1.29
C GLY A 49 -4.71 -4.45 1.13
N MET A 50 -4.04 -5.45 1.72
CA MET A 50 -4.56 -6.82 1.76
C MET A 50 -5.84 -6.92 2.60
N SER A 51 -5.91 -6.20 3.73
CA SER A 51 -7.11 -6.16 4.56
C SER A 51 -8.29 -5.52 3.82
N LEU A 52 -8.05 -4.41 3.10
CA LEU A 52 -9.07 -3.75 2.29
C LEU A 52 -9.54 -4.62 1.12
N ALA A 53 -8.61 -5.23 0.38
CA ALA A 53 -8.94 -6.13 -0.72
C ALA A 53 -9.79 -7.32 -0.24
N ARG A 54 -9.49 -7.85 0.95
CA ARG A 54 -10.28 -8.93 1.56
C ARG A 54 -11.67 -8.48 2.02
N ASP A 55 -11.78 -7.31 2.67
CA ASP A 55 -13.10 -6.72 3.04
C ASP A 55 -13.95 -6.56 1.77
N PHE A 56 -13.36 -6.02 0.71
CA PHE A 56 -14.07 -5.81 -0.55
C PHE A 56 -14.46 -7.12 -1.25
N ALA A 57 -13.57 -8.12 -1.28
CA ALA A 57 -13.86 -9.43 -1.84
C ALA A 57 -15.03 -10.12 -1.12
N GLU A 58 -15.09 -10.04 0.21
CA GLU A 58 -16.19 -10.62 0.98
C GLU A 58 -17.52 -9.89 0.71
N ARG A 59 -17.52 -8.57 0.53
CA ARG A 59 -18.71 -7.80 0.15
C ARG A 59 -19.26 -8.21 -1.21
N ILE A 60 -18.38 -8.30 -2.22
CA ILE A 60 -18.72 -8.80 -3.56
C ILE A 60 -19.28 -10.23 -3.47
N ARG A 61 -18.66 -11.09 -2.64
CA ARG A 61 -19.10 -12.48 -2.44
C ARG A 61 -20.48 -12.58 -1.80
N VAL A 62 -20.81 -11.70 -0.85
CA VAL A 62 -22.13 -11.67 -0.20
C VAL A 62 -23.18 -11.14 -1.17
N ASN A 63 -22.87 -10.10 -1.94
CA ASN A 63 -23.76 -9.47 -2.91
C ASN A 63 -23.67 -10.12 -4.30
N ARG A 64 -23.97 -11.42 -4.37
CA ARG A 64 -23.87 -12.18 -5.62
C ARG A 64 -24.83 -11.62 -6.67
N GLY A 65 -24.29 -11.27 -7.84
CA GLY A 65 -25.06 -10.80 -9.00
C GLY A 65 -24.89 -9.31 -9.32
N ALA A 66 -24.26 -8.53 -8.44
CA ALA A 66 -23.97 -7.11 -8.67
C ALA A 66 -22.52 -6.84 -9.11
N LEU A 67 -21.76 -7.86 -9.54
CA LEU A 67 -20.33 -7.74 -9.87
C LEU A 67 -20.05 -6.63 -10.90
N GLU A 68 -20.86 -6.55 -11.95
CA GLU A 68 -20.70 -5.53 -12.99
C GLU A 68 -20.99 -4.12 -12.46
N LYS A 69 -21.91 -3.99 -11.49
CA LYS A 69 -22.15 -2.73 -10.79
C LYS A 69 -20.94 -2.35 -9.93
N TYR A 70 -20.36 -3.28 -9.16
CA TYR A 70 -19.12 -3.02 -8.43
C TYR A 70 -17.99 -2.52 -9.34
N LYS A 71 -17.82 -3.15 -10.52
CA LYS A 71 -16.81 -2.72 -11.51
C LYS A 71 -17.08 -1.30 -12.00
N SER A 72 -18.31 -0.99 -12.39
CA SER A 72 -18.64 0.35 -12.90
C SER A 72 -18.44 1.42 -11.85
N GLU A 73 -18.97 1.23 -10.64
CA GLU A 73 -18.88 2.22 -9.55
C GLU A 73 -17.42 2.43 -9.11
N VAL A 74 -16.62 1.37 -8.98
CA VAL A 74 -15.23 1.52 -8.53
C VAL A 74 -14.33 2.13 -9.60
N SER A 75 -14.68 2.01 -10.89
CA SER A 75 -13.90 2.58 -11.98
C SER A 75 -14.15 4.08 -12.22
N ASP A 76 -15.31 4.59 -11.77
CA ASP A 76 -15.72 5.98 -11.99
C ASP A 76 -15.63 6.79 -10.70
N SER A 77 -14.63 7.67 -10.64
CA SER A 77 -14.42 8.57 -9.49
C SER A 77 -15.65 9.40 -9.07
N SER A 78 -16.60 9.67 -9.98
CA SER A 78 -17.82 10.41 -9.66
C SER A 78 -18.83 9.58 -8.86
N LEU A 79 -18.72 8.26 -8.91
CA LEU A 79 -19.62 7.29 -8.27
C LEU A 79 -19.05 6.74 -6.95
N GLN A 80 -17.74 6.85 -6.74
CA GLN A 80 -17.04 6.27 -5.59
C GLN A 80 -17.32 6.96 -4.23
N GLY A 81 -17.80 8.21 -4.22
CA GLY A 81 -17.72 9.07 -3.02
C GLY A 81 -18.98 9.16 -2.16
N SER A 82 -20.13 8.71 -2.66
CA SER A 82 -21.40 8.88 -1.95
C SER A 82 -22.39 7.84 -2.41
N SER A 83 -23.01 7.15 -1.45
CA SER A 83 -24.20 6.34 -1.70
C SER A 83 -25.43 7.03 -1.15
N ASP A 84 -26.51 7.02 -1.94
CA ASP A 84 -27.78 7.65 -1.57
C ASP A 84 -28.49 6.93 -0.43
N LYS A 85 -28.17 5.64 -0.20
CA LYS A 85 -28.81 4.80 0.81
C LYS A 85 -27.80 4.23 1.79
N ASN A 86 -28.23 4.08 3.04
CA ASN A 86 -27.42 3.39 4.06
C ASN A 86 -27.92 1.96 4.25
N CYS A 87 -27.28 1.02 3.56
CA CYS A 87 -27.67 -0.39 3.55
C CYS A 87 -27.46 -1.13 4.88
N THR A 88 -26.94 -0.46 5.91
CA THR A 88 -26.90 -0.98 7.29
C THR A 88 -28.16 -0.63 8.10
N LYS A 89 -28.95 0.34 7.63
CA LYS A 89 -30.13 0.87 8.33
C LYS A 89 -31.44 0.62 7.59
N GLU A 90 -31.38 0.54 6.27
CA GLU A 90 -32.54 0.30 5.41
C GLU A 90 -32.28 -0.86 4.45
N ALA A 91 -33.36 -1.42 3.89
CA ALA A 91 -33.26 -2.49 2.91
C ALA A 91 -32.77 -1.92 1.56
N CYS A 92 -31.70 -2.50 1.04
CA CYS A 92 -31.14 -2.17 -0.27
C CYS A 92 -31.38 -3.31 -1.26
N THR A 93 -31.54 -2.94 -2.53
CA THR A 93 -31.37 -3.87 -3.66
C THR A 93 -29.89 -4.23 -3.84
N ALA A 94 -29.60 -5.24 -4.66
CA ALA A 94 -28.22 -5.65 -4.94
C ALA A 94 -27.38 -4.50 -5.51
N ASP A 95 -27.94 -3.67 -6.39
CA ASP A 95 -27.22 -2.55 -6.99
C ASP A 95 -26.98 -1.41 -6.01
N GLU A 96 -27.97 -1.10 -5.16
CA GLU A 96 -27.84 -0.09 -4.09
C GLU A 96 -26.83 -0.54 -3.02
N MET A 97 -26.77 -1.84 -2.73
CA MET A 97 -25.76 -2.39 -1.83
C MET A 97 -24.35 -2.31 -2.42
N ALA A 98 -24.20 -2.51 -3.73
CA ALA A 98 -22.91 -2.36 -4.40
C ALA A 98 -22.41 -0.91 -4.37
N ASP A 99 -23.28 0.06 -4.63
CA ASP A 99 -23.00 1.49 -4.51
C ASP A 99 -22.55 1.86 -3.09
N PHE A 100 -23.31 1.45 -2.07
CA PHE A 100 -22.95 1.65 -0.67
C PHE A 100 -21.61 1.03 -0.28
N ASP A 101 -21.38 -0.22 -0.68
CA ASP A 101 -20.14 -0.94 -0.39
C ASP A 101 -18.92 -0.28 -1.04
N VAL A 102 -19.03 0.14 -2.31
CA VAL A 102 -17.95 0.85 -3.01
C VAL A 102 -17.64 2.17 -2.31
N ALA A 103 -18.68 2.93 -1.93
CA ALA A 103 -18.49 4.16 -1.19
C ALA A 103 -17.76 3.92 0.15
N GLU A 104 -18.14 2.90 0.91
CA GLU A 104 -17.44 2.57 2.16
C GLU A 104 -15.99 2.13 1.94
N ILE A 105 -15.74 1.27 0.95
CA ILE A 105 -14.40 0.75 0.66
C ILE A 105 -13.48 1.86 0.15
N ILE A 106 -13.95 2.71 -0.75
CA ILE A 106 -13.14 3.80 -1.29
C ILE A 106 -12.82 4.84 -0.22
N ASN A 107 -13.79 5.22 0.63
CA ASN A 107 -13.51 6.13 1.75
C ASN A 107 -12.43 5.54 2.70
N LYS A 108 -12.54 4.26 3.07
CA LYS A 108 -11.52 3.58 3.88
C LYS A 108 -10.15 3.50 3.18
N ALA A 109 -10.15 3.35 1.85
CA ALA A 109 -8.92 3.27 1.07
C ALA A 109 -8.23 4.64 0.98
N GLN A 110 -9.01 5.71 0.76
CA GLN A 110 -8.53 7.10 0.76
C GLN A 110 -7.90 7.49 2.10
N ASP A 111 -8.53 7.13 3.22
CA ASP A 111 -7.98 7.38 4.57
C ASP A 111 -6.60 6.73 4.78
N LYS A 112 -6.30 5.67 4.03
CA LYS A 112 -5.05 4.90 4.11
C LYS A 112 -4.09 5.22 2.96
N ALA A 113 -4.40 6.21 2.11
CA ALA A 113 -3.66 6.53 0.89
C ALA A 113 -3.46 5.31 -0.02
N ILE A 114 -4.49 4.47 -0.12
CA ILE A 114 -4.55 3.30 -1.00
C ILE A 114 -5.63 3.56 -2.05
N ALA A 115 -5.29 3.35 -3.31
CA ALA A 115 -6.22 3.37 -4.42
C ALA A 115 -6.68 1.94 -4.72
N ILE A 116 -7.99 1.73 -4.90
CA ILE A 116 -8.56 0.42 -5.21
C ILE A 116 -9.24 0.47 -6.58
N ASN A 117 -9.16 -0.64 -7.31
CA ASN A 117 -9.91 -0.86 -8.53
C ASN A 117 -10.36 -2.32 -8.64
N LEU A 118 -11.37 -2.58 -9.45
CA LEU A 118 -11.86 -3.91 -9.78
C LEU A 118 -11.93 -4.04 -11.30
N ILE A 119 -10.96 -4.74 -11.87
CA ILE A 119 -10.85 -4.95 -13.32
C ILE A 119 -10.69 -6.43 -13.61
N ASP A 120 -10.84 -6.82 -14.86
CA ASP A 120 -10.58 -8.20 -15.25
C ASP A 120 -9.11 -8.56 -15.01
N CYS A 121 -8.89 -9.78 -14.50
CA CYS A 121 -7.55 -10.27 -14.22
C CYS A 121 -6.74 -10.37 -15.52
N GLN A 122 -5.58 -9.71 -15.56
CA GLN A 122 -4.71 -9.77 -16.73
C GLN A 122 -4.12 -11.17 -16.91
N GLY A 123 -4.02 -11.62 -18.17
CA GLY A 123 -3.41 -12.91 -18.52
C GLY A 123 -4.34 -14.13 -18.43
N ASN A 124 -5.59 -13.96 -18.01
CA ASN A 124 -6.60 -15.03 -17.96
C ASN A 124 -7.80 -14.70 -18.87
N ASN A 125 -8.28 -15.69 -19.62
CA ASN A 125 -9.49 -15.57 -20.44
C ASN A 125 -10.74 -16.16 -19.75
N ASP A 126 -10.63 -16.50 -18.48
CA ASP A 126 -11.70 -17.14 -17.69
C ASP A 126 -12.79 -16.15 -17.24
N GLY A 127 -12.67 -14.86 -17.57
CA GLY A 127 -13.62 -13.82 -17.16
C GLY A 127 -13.58 -13.50 -15.66
N ARG A 128 -12.47 -13.83 -14.98
CA ARG A 128 -12.31 -13.56 -13.55
C ARG A 128 -11.97 -12.11 -13.31
N SER A 129 -12.50 -11.58 -12.22
CA SER A 129 -12.25 -10.20 -11.80
C SER A 129 -11.19 -10.17 -10.71
N CYS A 130 -10.38 -9.13 -10.70
CA CYS A 130 -9.29 -8.94 -9.77
C CYS A 130 -9.42 -7.58 -9.10
N ILE A 131 -9.28 -7.56 -7.78
CA ILE A 131 -9.13 -6.34 -7.00
C ILE A 131 -7.67 -5.93 -7.06
N TYR A 132 -7.42 -4.70 -7.47
CA TYR A 132 -6.11 -4.05 -7.47
C TYR A 132 -6.11 -3.07 -6.32
N ALA A 133 -5.14 -3.15 -5.42
CA ALA A 133 -4.91 -2.14 -4.40
C ALA A 133 -3.48 -1.63 -4.53
N ALA A 134 -3.33 -0.33 -4.79
CA ALA A 134 -2.06 0.33 -5.06
C ALA A 134 -1.84 1.51 -4.10
N TRP A 135 -0.58 1.83 -3.83
CA TRP A 135 -0.20 2.98 -3.01
C TRP A 135 1.02 3.69 -3.61
N GLY A 136 1.35 4.87 -3.08
CA GLY A 136 2.43 5.70 -3.59
C GLY A 136 2.10 6.25 -4.98
N GLU A 137 3.04 6.16 -5.91
CA GLU A 137 2.88 6.65 -7.29
C GLU A 137 2.26 5.61 -8.23
N THR A 138 1.90 4.42 -7.72
CA THR A 138 1.33 3.33 -8.51
C THR A 138 -0.18 3.50 -8.64
N SER A 139 -0.69 3.38 -9.86
CA SER A 139 -2.12 3.33 -10.15
C SER A 139 -2.65 1.88 -10.13
N PRO A 140 -3.86 1.62 -9.62
CA PRO A 140 -4.47 0.29 -9.56
C PRO A 140 -5.03 -0.14 -10.92
N THR A 141 -4.19 -0.11 -11.95
CA THR A 141 -4.55 -0.37 -13.35
C THR A 141 -3.44 -1.16 -14.06
N ASN A 142 -3.67 -1.49 -15.32
CA ASN A 142 -2.62 -1.93 -16.23
C ASN A 142 -1.87 -0.70 -16.79
N GLU A 143 -0.55 -0.80 -17.00
CA GLU A 143 0.29 0.29 -17.52
C GLU A 143 -0.23 0.87 -18.83
N ALA A 144 -0.88 0.05 -19.67
CA ALA A 144 -1.52 0.47 -20.91
C ALA A 144 -2.59 1.55 -20.70
N ASP A 145 -3.21 1.59 -19.52
CA ASP A 145 -4.28 2.52 -19.15
C ASP A 145 -3.77 3.73 -18.34
N ALA A 146 -2.55 3.65 -17.79
CA ALA A 146 -2.02 4.64 -16.83
C ALA A 146 -1.03 5.66 -17.42
N GLY A 147 -0.51 5.46 -18.64
CA GLY A 147 0.53 6.32 -19.22
C GLY A 147 1.93 6.17 -18.57
N ALA A 148 2.01 5.83 -17.28
CA ALA A 148 3.15 5.22 -16.57
C ALA A 148 2.71 4.78 -15.14
N GLY A 149 3.17 3.61 -14.66
CA GLY A 149 3.04 3.21 -13.24
C GLY A 149 1.79 2.40 -12.85
N GLY A 150 1.39 1.43 -13.67
CA GLY A 150 0.34 0.47 -13.31
C GLY A 150 0.85 -0.71 -12.47
N CYS A 151 -0.03 -1.46 -11.82
CA CYS A 151 0.32 -2.69 -11.11
C CYS A 151 0.78 -3.83 -12.03
N THR A 152 0.34 -3.78 -13.29
CA THR A 152 0.65 -4.79 -14.30
C THR A 152 1.10 -4.12 -15.59
N ASN A 153 1.95 -4.80 -16.34
CA ASN A 153 2.26 -4.50 -17.73
C ASN A 153 1.77 -5.66 -18.60
N SER A 154 0.71 -5.39 -19.35
CA SER A 154 0.00 -6.41 -20.13
C SER A 154 -0.47 -7.54 -19.21
N THR A 155 0.18 -8.70 -19.22
CA THR A 155 -0.22 -9.89 -18.45
C THR A 155 0.69 -10.19 -17.25
N SER A 156 1.72 -9.37 -17.02
CA SER A 156 2.68 -9.56 -15.93
C SER A 156 2.55 -8.48 -14.87
N TYR A 157 2.81 -8.82 -13.61
CA TYR A 157 3.02 -7.84 -12.54
C TYR A 157 4.27 -6.99 -12.83
N ASP A 158 4.20 -5.68 -12.58
CA ASP A 158 5.37 -4.80 -12.66
C ASP A 158 6.14 -4.82 -11.31
N PRO A 159 7.37 -5.35 -11.25
CA PRO A 159 8.15 -5.42 -10.01
C PRO A 159 8.53 -4.05 -9.43
N ALA A 160 8.48 -2.97 -10.21
CA ALA A 160 8.71 -1.61 -9.71
C ALA A 160 7.46 -1.01 -9.05
N SER A 161 6.29 -1.63 -9.24
CA SER A 161 5.02 -1.15 -8.72
C SER A 161 4.79 -1.51 -7.25
N THR A 162 4.13 -0.61 -6.54
CA THR A 162 3.68 -0.77 -5.15
C THR A 162 2.21 -1.12 -5.13
N CYS A 163 1.91 -2.41 -5.34
CA CYS A 163 0.56 -2.90 -5.49
C CYS A 163 0.37 -4.34 -5.00
N LEU A 164 -0.88 -4.72 -4.80
CA LEU A 164 -1.33 -6.09 -4.60
C LEU A 164 -2.57 -6.36 -5.44
N ILE A 165 -2.64 -7.60 -5.95
CA ILE A 165 -3.72 -8.05 -6.83
C ILE A 165 -4.34 -9.28 -6.16
N MET A 166 -5.67 -9.27 -6.01
CA MET A 166 -6.43 -10.36 -5.42
C MET A 166 -7.54 -10.77 -6.38
N GLU A 167 -7.54 -12.04 -6.77
CA GLU A 167 -8.61 -12.61 -7.59
C GLU A 167 -9.90 -12.77 -6.77
N VAL A 168 -11.04 -12.43 -7.39
CA VAL A 168 -12.39 -12.63 -6.85
C VAL A 168 -13.21 -13.51 -7.80
N TYR A 169 -14.14 -14.29 -7.24
CA TYR A 169 -14.93 -15.33 -7.93
C TYR A 169 -16.43 -15.14 -7.77
#